data_AF-A0A922MZG0-F1
#
_entry.id   AF-A0A922MZG0-F1
#
_cell.length_a   1.000
_cell.length_b   1.000
_cell.length_c   1.000
_cell.angle_alpha   90.00
_cell.angle_beta   90.00
_cell.angle_gamma   90.00
#
_symmetry.space_group_name_H-M   'P 1'
#
loop_
_entity.id
_entity.type
_entity.pdbx_description
1 polymer ?
#
loop_
_entity_poly.entity_id
_entity_poly.type
_entity_poly.pdbx_seq_one_letter_code
_entity_poly.pdbx_strand_id
1 'polypeptide(L)'
;MADDEDDIEEETEVAVEREVDVQETISPTIEKALAPPKYEVRPGLGEKFQAANVKEIILTIMHEQLTGRQYRSDQAVKWVKVIANAIRQRVQELDMKR
;
A
#
# COMPACT_ATOMS: atom_id res chain seq x y z
N MET A 1 20.64 -22.62 -49.04
CA MET A 1 20.41 -21.22 -49.45
C MET A 1 20.10 -20.50 -48.16
N ALA A 2 21.11 -19.84 -47.57
CA ALA A 2 21.42 -18.40 -47.77
C ALA A 2 20.31 -17.56 -47.11
N ASP A 3 20.48 -16.62 -46.19
CA ASP A 3 21.56 -15.76 -45.65
C ASP A 3 21.20 -15.54 -44.15
N ASP A 4 22.12 -15.36 -43.21
CA ASP A 4 22.97 -14.18 -42.96
C ASP A 4 22.16 -12.87 -42.70
N GLU A 5 22.55 -12.18 -41.61
CA GLU A 5 22.50 -10.71 -41.44
C GLU A 5 21.09 -10.08 -41.19
N ASP A 6 20.89 -9.00 -40.43
CA ASP A 6 21.76 -8.14 -39.65
C ASP A 6 20.92 -7.28 -38.69
N ASP A 7 21.68 -6.70 -37.77
CA ASP A 7 21.46 -5.55 -36.92
C ASP A 7 20.57 -4.39 -37.45
N ILE A 8 19.93 -3.73 -36.48
CA ILE A 8 19.92 -2.28 -36.21
C ILE A 8 19.99 -1.34 -37.42
N GLU A 9 19.04 -0.40 -37.54
CA GLU A 9 19.15 0.96 -38.13
C GLU A 9 17.73 1.49 -38.35
N GLU A 10 17.37 2.76 -38.26
CA GLU A 10 17.98 3.99 -37.80
C GLU A 10 16.83 5.03 -37.76
N GLU A 11 17.10 6.16 -37.13
CA GLU A 11 16.25 7.34 -37.03
C GLU A 11 15.76 7.85 -38.40
N THR A 12 14.57 8.44 -38.46
CA THR A 12 14.33 9.55 -39.39
C THR A 12 13.50 10.63 -38.73
N GLU A 13 14.20 11.72 -38.45
CA GLU A 13 13.70 13.04 -38.10
C GLU A 13 12.72 13.55 -39.17
N VAL A 14 11.62 14.18 -38.74
CA VAL A 14 10.94 15.18 -39.58
C VAL A 14 10.68 16.42 -38.73
N ALA A 15 11.58 17.38 -38.90
CA ALA A 15 11.43 18.76 -38.49
C ALA A 15 10.22 19.42 -39.18
N VAL A 16 9.43 20.19 -38.42
CA VAL A 16 8.83 21.44 -38.93
C VAL A 16 8.76 22.44 -37.79
N GLU A 17 9.74 23.33 -37.76
CA GLU A 17 9.72 24.58 -36.99
C GLU A 17 8.73 25.56 -37.66
N ARG A 18 7.95 26.29 -36.85
CA ARG A 18 7.47 27.62 -37.20
C ARG A 18 7.61 28.54 -36.01
N GLU A 19 8.58 29.44 -36.17
CA GLU A 19 8.92 30.57 -35.33
C GLU A 19 7.72 31.49 -35.07
N VAL A 20 7.57 31.94 -33.82
CA VAL A 20 6.93 33.22 -33.53
C VAL A 20 7.80 33.94 -32.49
N ASP A 21 8.47 34.98 -32.99
CA ASP A 21 9.22 35.98 -32.25
C ASP A 21 8.29 36.77 -31.32
N VAL A 22 8.52 36.70 -30.01
CA VAL A 22 7.99 37.66 -29.03
C VAL A 22 9.10 37.94 -28.02
N GLN A 23 9.85 39.02 -28.26
CA GLN A 23 10.67 39.65 -27.23
C GLN A 23 9.76 40.29 -26.18
N GLU A 24 9.60 39.63 -25.04
CA GLU A 24 9.11 40.27 -23.82
C GLU A 24 10.22 40.32 -22.76
N THR A 25 10.54 41.54 -22.37
CA THR A 25 11.40 41.88 -21.24
C THR A 25 10.75 41.42 -19.93
N ILE A 26 11.36 40.45 -19.24
CA ILE A 26 10.91 40.03 -17.89
C ILE A 26 12.11 39.95 -16.95
N SER A 27 12.04 40.75 -15.89
CA SER A 27 12.98 40.86 -14.78
C SER A 27 13.35 39.48 -14.19
N PRO A 28 14.58 39.28 -13.67
CA PRO A 28 14.97 38.00 -13.08
C PRO A 28 14.23 37.80 -11.75
N THR A 29 13.07 37.14 -11.82
CA THR A 29 12.44 36.57 -10.63
C THR A 29 13.25 35.33 -10.29
N ILE A 30 13.88 35.33 -9.12
CA ILE A 30 14.58 34.17 -8.57
C ILE A 30 13.54 33.05 -8.44
N GLU A 31 13.57 32.13 -9.40
CA GLU A 31 12.77 30.91 -9.37
C GLU A 31 13.26 30.07 -8.21
N LYS A 32 12.63 30.25 -7.05
CA LYS A 32 12.75 29.28 -5.97
C LYS A 32 12.02 28.03 -6.44
N ALA A 33 12.77 27.13 -7.08
CA ALA A 33 12.32 25.82 -7.50
C ALA A 33 11.50 25.21 -6.37
N LEU A 34 10.20 25.02 -6.62
CA LEU A 34 9.29 24.44 -5.66
C LEU A 34 9.78 23.01 -5.43
N ALA A 35 10.30 22.73 -4.23
CA ALA A 35 10.75 21.39 -3.87
C ALA A 35 9.61 20.40 -4.18
N PRO A 36 9.91 19.25 -4.81
CA PRO A 36 8.88 18.29 -5.16
C PRO A 36 8.11 17.92 -3.89
N PRO A 37 6.76 17.84 -3.96
CA PRO A 37 5.95 17.50 -2.81
C PRO A 37 6.42 16.16 -2.24
N LYS A 38 6.92 16.20 -1.01
CA LYS A 38 7.45 15.03 -0.32
C LYS A 38 6.29 14.14 0.12
N TYR A 39 5.81 13.30 -0.79
CA TYR A 39 4.79 12.29 -0.52
C TYR A 39 5.42 11.11 0.24
N GLU A 40 5.59 11.25 1.55
CA GLU A 40 5.81 10.08 2.42
C GLU A 40 4.45 9.49 2.77
N VAL A 41 3.83 8.73 1.86
CA VAL A 41 2.57 7.99 2.13
C VAL A 41 2.85 6.71 2.94
N ARG A 42 3.99 6.63 3.62
CA ARG A 42 4.36 5.45 4.41
C ARG A 42 3.94 5.70 5.86
N PRO A 43 2.93 4.98 6.38
CA PRO A 43 2.54 5.12 7.77
C PRO A 43 3.75 4.86 8.68
N GLY A 44 3.87 5.63 9.76
CA GLY A 44 4.90 5.38 10.76
C GLY A 44 4.81 3.97 11.34
N LEU A 45 5.88 3.45 11.94
CA LEU A 45 5.91 2.10 12.52
C LEU A 45 4.83 1.88 13.61
N GLY A 46 4.33 2.95 14.24
CA GLY A 46 3.22 2.91 15.20
C GLY A 46 1.83 3.06 14.56
N GLU A 47 1.75 3.53 13.32
CA GLU A 47 0.50 3.71 12.57
C GLU A 47 0.19 2.52 11.66
N LYS A 48 1.15 1.62 11.48
CA LYS A 48 0.93 0.35 10.78
C LYS A 48 0.06 -0.59 11.61
N PHE A 49 -0.67 -1.45 10.91
CA PHE A 49 -1.39 -2.55 11.52
C PHE A 49 -0.44 -3.50 12.26
N GLN A 50 -0.70 -3.75 13.55
CA GLN A 50 0.12 -4.60 14.41
C GLN A 50 -0.26 -6.08 14.25
N ALA A 51 0.06 -6.66 13.09
CA ALA A 51 -0.34 -8.02 12.72
C ALA A 51 0.12 -9.09 13.73
N ALA A 52 1.32 -8.93 14.31
CA ALA A 52 1.85 -9.86 15.31
C ALA A 52 0.98 -9.89 16.57
N ASN A 53 0.66 -8.71 17.12
CA ASN A 53 -0.18 -8.58 18.32
C ASN A 53 -1.58 -9.15 18.07
N VAL A 54 -2.18 -8.85 16.91
CA VAL A 54 -3.51 -9.37 16.55
C VAL A 54 -3.48 -10.90 16.43
N LYS A 55 -2.42 -11.47 15.85
CA LYS A 55 -2.26 -12.93 15.76
C LYS A 55 -2.21 -13.57 17.16
N GLU A 56 -1.45 -13.01 18.08
CA GLU A 56 -1.36 -13.51 19.46
C GLU A 56 -2.69 -13.44 20.19
N ILE A 57 -3.44 -12.34 20.01
CA ILE A 57 -4.79 -12.19 20.56
C ILE A 57 -5.72 -13.28 20.03
N ILE A 58 -5.71 -13.54 18.72
CA ILE A 58 -6.53 -14.59 18.12
C ILE A 58 -6.20 -15.96 18.73
N LEU A 59 -4.91 -16.32 18.79
CA LEU A 59 -4.48 -17.60 19.35
C LEU A 59 -4.87 -17.74 20.82
N THR A 60 -4.71 -16.69 21.61
CA THR A 60 -5.06 -16.67 23.03
C THR A 60 -6.56 -16.90 23.21
N ILE A 61 -7.41 -16.16 22.49
CA ILE A 61 -8.87 -16.31 22.58
C ILE A 61 -9.32 -17.68 22.09
N MET A 62 -8.73 -18.20 21.00
CA MET A 62 -9.04 -19.54 20.52
C MET A 62 -8.67 -20.59 21.57
N HIS A 63 -7.52 -20.46 22.22
CA HIS A 63 -7.11 -21.35 23.29
C HIS A 63 -8.08 -21.26 24.48
N GLU A 64 -8.39 -20.07 24.99
CA GLU A 64 -9.33 -19.89 26.10
C GLU A 64 -10.72 -20.48 25.82
N GLN A 65 -11.23 -20.32 24.59
CA GLN A 65 -12.59 -20.72 24.24
C GLN A 65 -12.72 -22.19 23.83
N LEU A 66 -11.65 -22.80 23.29
CA LEU A 66 -11.70 -24.15 22.72
C LEU A 66 -10.94 -25.19 23.55
N THR A 67 -10.07 -24.79 24.48
CA THR A 67 -9.30 -25.75 25.28
C THR A 67 -10.21 -26.63 26.12
N GLY A 68 -9.99 -27.95 26.02
CA GLY A 68 -10.79 -28.96 26.71
C GLY A 68 -12.19 -29.20 26.14
N ARG A 69 -12.59 -28.51 25.06
CA ARG A 69 -13.88 -28.72 24.40
C ARG A 69 -13.71 -29.63 23.19
N GLN A 70 -14.62 -30.60 23.05
CA GLN A 70 -14.72 -31.42 21.84
C GLN A 70 -15.62 -30.73 20.82
N TYR A 71 -15.27 -30.87 19.54
CA TYR A 71 -16.06 -30.33 18.46
C TYR A 71 -17.48 -30.90 18.45
N ARG A 72 -18.48 -30.02 18.37
CA ARG A 72 -19.90 -30.35 18.19
C ARG A 72 -20.50 -29.40 17.16
N SER A 73 -21.11 -29.94 16.10
CA SER A 73 -21.71 -29.19 14.99
C SER A 73 -22.72 -28.14 15.48
N ASP A 74 -23.57 -28.53 16.43
CA ASP A 74 -24.69 -27.70 16.90
C ASP A 74 -24.21 -26.49 17.73
N GLN A 75 -23.04 -26.63 18.36
CA GLN A 75 -22.44 -25.61 19.21
C GLN A 75 -21.39 -24.78 18.48
N ALA A 76 -20.83 -25.29 17.38
CA ALA A 76 -19.80 -24.62 16.59
C ALA A 76 -20.23 -23.22 16.15
N VAL A 77 -21.45 -23.06 15.64
CA VAL A 77 -21.97 -21.74 15.20
C VAL A 77 -22.02 -20.74 16.36
N LYS A 78 -22.38 -21.19 17.57
CA LYS A 78 -22.41 -20.33 18.76
C LYS A 78 -20.99 -19.95 19.19
N TRP A 79 -20.07 -20.91 19.22
CA TRP A 79 -18.68 -20.66 19.61
C TRP A 79 -17.96 -19.73 18.64
N VAL A 80 -18.18 -19.88 17.33
CA VAL A 80 -17.60 -18.97 16.32
C VAL A 80 -18.07 -17.53 16.54
N LYS A 81 -19.36 -17.32 16.82
CA LYS A 81 -19.89 -15.98 17.12
C LYS A 81 -19.24 -15.38 18.37
N VAL A 82 -19.09 -16.17 19.43
CA VAL A 82 -18.46 -15.72 20.68
C VAL A 82 -16.99 -15.37 20.46
N ILE A 83 -16.24 -16.23 19.75
CA ILE A 83 -14.82 -16.01 19.43
C ILE A 83 -14.66 -14.76 18.57
N ALA A 84 -15.47 -14.59 17.52
CA ALA A 84 -15.40 -13.42 16.64
C ALA A 84 -15.68 -12.10 17.39
N ASN A 85 -16.69 -12.10 18.27
CA ASN A 85 -17.02 -10.93 19.09
C ASN A 85 -15.90 -10.61 20.09
N ALA A 86 -15.31 -11.63 20.73
CA ALA A 86 -14.19 -11.46 21.64
C ALA A 86 -12.94 -10.90 20.93
N ILE A 87 -12.60 -11.42 19.74
CA ILE A 87 -11.49 -10.91 18.93
C ILE A 87 -11.75 -9.45 18.55
N ARG A 88 -12.96 -9.13 18.08
CA ARG A 88 -13.33 -7.76 17.73
C ARG A 88 -13.12 -6.79 18.89
N GLN A 89 -13.56 -7.16 20.09
CA GLN A 89 -13.43 -6.32 21.27
C GLN A 89 -11.95 -6.08 21.63
N ARG A 90 -11.14 -7.14 21.65
CA ARG A 90 -9.69 -7.03 21.92
C ARG A 90 -8.94 -6.22 20.86
N VAL A 91 -9.33 -6.35 19.59
CA VAL A 91 -8.73 -5.56 18.49
C VAL A 91 -9.14 -4.10 18.56
N GLN A 92 -10.36 -3.79 19.03
CA GLN A 92 -10.78 -2.42 19.27
C GLN A 92 -10.03 -1.78 20.44
N GLU A 93 -9.74 -2.53 21.52
CA GLU A 93 -8.93 -2.07 22.66
C GLU A 93 -7.50 -1.65 22.29
N LEU A 94 -6.98 -2.10 21.14
CA LEU A 94 -5.66 -1.70 20.63
C LEU A 94 -5.66 -0.29 20.00
N ASP A 95 -6.82 0.34 19.79
CA ASP A 95 -7.00 1.71 19.26
C ASP A 95 -6.07 2.03 18.06
N MET A 96 -5.98 1.09 17.12
CA MET A 96 -5.18 1.29 15.91
C MET A 96 -5.81 2.38 15.04
N LYS A 97 -4.97 3.27 14.49
CA LYS A 97 -5.42 4.26 13.51
C LYS A 97 -5.97 3.56 12.26
N ARG A 98 -7.02 4.13 11.69
CA ARG A 98 -7.72 3.63 10.50
C ARG A 98 -6.96 3.93 9.22
#